data_AF-A0A6I0FB57-F1
#
_entry.id   AF-A0A6I0FB57-F1
#
_cell.length_a   1.000
_cell.length_b   1.000
_cell.length_c   1.000
_cell.angle_alpha   90.00
_cell.angle_beta   90.00
_cell.angle_gamma   90.00
#
_symmetry.space_group_name_H-M   'P 1'
#
loop_
_entity.id
_entity.type
_entity.pdbx_description
1 polymer ?
#
loop_
_entity_poly.entity_id
_entity_poly.type
_entity_poly.pdbx_seq_one_letter_code
_entity_poly.pdbx_strand_id
1 'polypeptide(L)'
;MIRFKTKDEILNLYVSRYPELDAFALAQLEREYEHYLKLLKDCSTKEEANIVFDREIEINEGRFRRNKDIKGVESSPCKDFYQILANYGMIVFFRDNILKE
;
A
#
# COMPACT_ATOMS: atom_id res chain seq x y z
N MET A 1 -21.28 -6.87 5.38
CA MET A 1 -19.95 -7.43 5.65
C MET A 1 -19.14 -7.35 4.38
N ILE A 2 -18.04 -6.62 4.44
CA ILE A 2 -17.07 -6.59 3.36
C ILE A 2 -16.45 -7.98 3.16
N ARG A 3 -16.09 -8.28 1.91
CA ARG A 3 -15.35 -9.48 1.54
C ARG A 3 -13.99 -9.03 1.02
N PHE A 4 -12.94 -9.78 1.36
CA PHE A 4 -11.58 -9.49 0.90
C PHE A 4 -11.23 -10.41 -0.27
N LYS A 5 -10.48 -9.87 -1.24
CA LYS A 5 -9.76 -10.70 -2.19
C LYS A 5 -8.70 -11.50 -1.44
N THR A 6 -8.50 -12.72 -1.88
CA THR A 6 -7.45 -13.62 -1.40
C THR A 6 -6.08 -13.04 -1.72
N LYS A 7 -5.05 -13.51 -1.00
CA LYS A 7 -3.66 -13.14 -1.22
C LYS A 7 -3.28 -13.33 -2.70
N ASP A 8 -3.58 -14.50 -3.26
CA ASP A 8 -3.24 -14.82 -4.65
C ASP A 8 -3.97 -13.93 -5.65
N GLU A 9 -5.25 -13.60 -5.43
CA GLU A 9 -6.00 -12.67 -6.29
C GLU A 9 -5.32 -11.28 -6.34
N ILE A 10 -4.84 -10.79 -5.19
CA ILE A 10 -4.21 -9.47 -5.08
C ILE A 10 -2.80 -9.46 -5.65
N LEU A 11 -1.98 -10.45 -5.31
CA LEU A 11 -0.61 -10.55 -5.80
C LEU A 11 -0.59 -10.73 -7.31
N ASN A 12 -1.44 -11.59 -7.87
CA ASN A 12 -1.54 -11.77 -9.32
C ASN A 12 -1.97 -10.47 -10.01
N LEU A 13 -2.89 -9.72 -9.42
CA LEU A 13 -3.30 -8.42 -9.96
C LEU A 13 -2.14 -7.42 -9.95
N TYR A 14 -1.35 -7.36 -8.88
CA TYR A 14 -0.21 -6.46 -8.79
C TYR A 14 0.90 -6.85 -9.79
N VAL A 15 1.28 -8.14 -9.84
CA VAL A 15 2.31 -8.66 -10.76
C VAL A 15 1.91 -8.46 -12.22
N SER A 16 0.62 -8.64 -12.56
CA SER A 16 0.13 -8.41 -13.93
C SER A 16 0.33 -6.96 -14.40
N ARG A 17 0.35 -6.00 -13.47
CA ARG A 17 0.61 -4.58 -13.75
C ARG A 17 2.10 -4.24 -13.78
N TYR A 18 2.93 -5.05 -13.10
CA TYR A 18 4.36 -4.82 -12.94
C TYR A 18 5.13 -6.15 -13.12
N PRO A 19 5.34 -6.60 -14.36
CA PRO A 19 6.01 -7.88 -14.63
C PRO A 19 7.50 -7.88 -14.24
N GLU A 20 8.09 -6.71 -14.07
CA GLU A 20 9.51 -6.48 -13.74
C GLU A 20 9.82 -6.62 -12.23
N LEU A 21 8.84 -7.04 -11.40
CA LEU A 21 9.04 -7.13 -9.95
C LEU A 21 10.01 -8.25 -9.59
N ASP A 22 11.00 -7.92 -8.77
CA ASP A 22 11.92 -8.91 -8.21
C ASP A 22 11.30 -9.67 -7.02
N ALA A 23 11.97 -10.74 -6.60
CA ALA A 23 11.52 -11.57 -5.49
C ALA A 23 11.42 -10.80 -4.16
N PHE A 24 12.21 -9.72 -3.99
CA PHE A 24 12.15 -8.88 -2.80
C PHE A 24 10.86 -8.06 -2.77
N ALA A 25 10.49 -7.45 -3.89
CA ALA A 25 9.26 -6.69 -4.03
C ALA A 25 8.02 -7.57 -3.84
N LEU A 26 8.04 -8.79 -4.38
CA LEU A 26 6.99 -9.79 -4.12
C LEU A 26 6.86 -10.08 -2.63
N ALA A 27 7.97 -10.37 -1.93
CA ALA A 27 7.95 -10.64 -0.51
C ALA A 27 7.45 -9.45 0.33
N GLN A 28 7.71 -8.20 -0.09
CA GLN A 28 7.13 -7.02 0.57
C GLN A 28 5.61 -6.95 0.36
N LEU A 29 5.13 -7.15 -0.86
CA LEU A 29 3.70 -7.16 -1.16
C LEU A 29 2.92 -8.19 -0.34
N GLU A 30 3.49 -9.38 -0.14
CA GLU A 30 2.88 -10.40 0.71
C GLU A 30 2.74 -9.92 2.16
N ARG A 31 3.77 -9.25 2.69
CA ARG A 31 3.76 -8.71 4.06
C ARG A 31 2.72 -7.61 4.23
N GLU A 32 2.60 -6.72 3.25
CA GLU A 32 1.63 -5.63 3.26
C GLU A 32 0.20 -6.15 3.17
N TYR A 33 -0.06 -7.20 2.38
CA TYR A 33 -1.37 -7.86 2.34
C TYR A 33 -1.80 -8.36 3.73
N GLU A 34 -0.93 -9.08 4.43
CA GLU A 34 -1.18 -9.58 5.79
C GLU A 34 -1.37 -8.44 6.80
N HIS A 35 -0.67 -7.32 6.60
CA HIS A 35 -0.82 -6.12 7.43
C HIS A 35 -2.21 -5.50 7.26
N TYR A 36 -2.65 -5.26 6.02
CA TYR A 36 -3.95 -4.65 5.75
C TYR A 36 -5.11 -5.55 6.16
N LEU A 37 -5.01 -6.87 5.99
CA LEU A 37 -6.03 -7.78 6.50
C LEU A 37 -6.23 -7.63 8.02
N LYS A 38 -5.14 -7.47 8.78
CA LYS A 38 -5.21 -7.27 10.22
C LYS A 38 -5.81 -5.91 10.59
N LEU A 39 -5.50 -4.87 9.82
CA LEU A 39 -6.04 -3.52 10.04
C LEU A 39 -7.54 -3.45 9.72
N LEU A 40 -7.98 -4.15 8.68
CA LEU A 40 -9.36 -4.11 8.18
C LEU A 40 -10.28 -5.16 8.83
N LYS A 41 -9.76 -6.00 9.73
CA LYS A 41 -10.50 -7.13 10.32
C LYS A 41 -11.81 -6.72 11.02
N ASP A 42 -11.84 -5.51 11.58
CA ASP A 42 -12.97 -4.97 12.35
C ASP A 42 -13.88 -4.08 11.48
N CYS A 43 -13.51 -3.84 10.21
CA CYS A 43 -14.31 -3.06 9.28
C CYS A 43 -15.49 -3.89 8.76
N SER A 44 -16.67 -3.29 8.79
CA SER A 44 -17.92 -3.86 8.30
C SER A 44 -18.39 -3.25 6.99
N THR A 45 -17.93 -2.04 6.67
CA THR A 45 -18.28 -1.27 5.47
C THR A 45 -17.05 -0.86 4.64
N LYS A 46 -17.28 -0.49 3.38
CA LYS A 46 -16.24 0.03 2.50
C LYS A 46 -15.74 1.39 2.98
N GLU A 47 -16.64 2.20 3.53
CA GLU A 47 -16.35 3.52 4.08
C GLU A 47 -15.39 3.42 5.27
N GLU A 48 -15.61 2.47 6.19
CA GLU A 48 -14.70 2.21 7.31
C GLU A 48 -13.32 1.76 6.83
N ALA A 49 -13.27 0.89 5.83
CA ALA A 49 -12.00 0.46 5.23
C ALA A 49 -11.26 1.64 4.57
N ASN A 50 -11.96 2.51 3.85
CA ASN A 50 -11.37 3.70 3.23
C ASN A 50 -10.78 4.64 4.29
N ILE A 51 -11.47 4.85 5.42
CA ILE A 51 -10.96 5.68 6.53
C ILE A 51 -9.64 5.10 7.08
N VAL A 52 -9.52 3.77 7.18
CA VAL A 52 -8.27 3.12 7.59
C VAL A 52 -7.15 3.42 6.59
N PHE A 53 -7.41 3.29 5.30
CA PHE A 53 -6.42 3.58 4.26
C PHE A 53 -6.02 5.06 4.21
N ASP A 54 -6.98 5.98 4.34
CA ASP A 54 -6.70 7.42 4.37
C ASP A 54 -5.79 7.77 5.55
N ARG A 55 -6.04 7.17 6.72
CA ARG A 55 -5.17 7.34 7.89
C ARG A 55 -3.77 6.78 7.66
N GLU A 56 -3.64 5.62 7.01
CA GLU A 56 -2.33 5.05 6.67
C GLU A 56 -1.57 5.96 5.69
N ILE A 57 -2.27 6.54 4.71
CA ILE A 57 -1.70 7.56 3.81
C ILE A 57 -1.19 8.76 4.61
N GLU A 58 -2.02 9.34 5.48
CA GLU A 58 -1.62 10.50 6.31
C GLU A 58 -0.43 10.20 7.22
N ILE A 59 -0.39 9.01 7.84
CA ILE A 59 0.73 8.58 8.67
C ILE A 59 2.00 8.46 7.83
N ASN A 60 1.91 7.85 6.65
CA ASN A 60 3.04 7.67 5.74
C ASN A 60 3.57 9.03 5.25
N GLU A 61 2.68 9.93 4.81
CA GLU A 61 3.02 11.31 4.45
C GLU A 61 3.66 12.07 5.62
N GLY A 62 3.12 11.93 6.82
CA GLY A 62 3.64 12.59 8.02
C GLY A 62 5.02 12.08 8.41
N ARG A 63 5.29 10.77 8.29
CA ARG A 63 6.63 10.19 8.48
C ARG A 63 7.63 10.79 7.49
N PHE A 64 7.21 10.93 6.24
CA PHE A 64 8.02 11.52 5.19
C PHE A 64 8.36 13.00 5.47
N ARG A 65 7.35 13.84 5.73
CA ARG A 65 7.55 15.29 5.99
C ARG A 65 8.46 15.55 7.20
N ARG A 66 8.48 14.65 8.18
CA ARG A 66 9.33 14.77 9.38
C ARG A 66 10.74 14.22 9.19
N ASN A 67 11.01 13.49 8.12
CA ASN A 67 12.33 12.94 7.87
C ASN A 67 13.26 14.03 7.32
N LYS A 68 14.17 14.51 8.19
CA LYS A 68 15.12 15.59 7.87
C LYS A 68 16.14 15.20 6.80
N ASP A 69 16.32 13.91 6.57
CA ASP A 69 17.21 13.40 5.53
C ASP A 69 16.57 13.49 4.15
N ILE A 70 15.25 13.73 4.07
CA ILE A 70 14.54 13.89 2.82
C ILE A 70 14.32 15.37 2.52
N LYS A 71 15.15 15.92 1.63
CA LYS A 71 15.23 17.36 1.36
C LYS A 71 14.37 17.88 0.21
N GLY A 72 13.59 17.01 -0.45
CA GLY A 72 12.69 17.43 -1.52
C GLY A 72 11.95 16.27 -2.15
N VAL A 73 10.63 16.40 -2.29
CA VAL A 73 9.77 15.48 -3.05
C VAL A 73 10.14 15.51 -4.53
N GLU A 74 10.67 16.61 -5.05
CA GLU A 74 10.83 16.81 -6.50
C GLU A 74 12.29 16.75 -7.00
N SER A 75 13.29 16.65 -6.11
CA SER A 75 14.71 16.82 -6.49
C SER A 75 15.64 15.69 -6.06
N SER A 76 15.12 14.56 -5.57
CA SER A 76 15.95 13.40 -5.22
C SER A 76 15.93 12.34 -6.32
N PRO A 77 17.05 12.06 -7.01
CA PRO A 77 17.18 10.90 -7.89
C PRO A 77 17.40 9.59 -7.10
N CYS A 78 17.27 9.61 -5.78
CA CYS A 78 17.66 8.51 -4.90
C CYS A 78 16.42 7.74 -4.37
N LYS A 79 16.64 6.44 -4.12
CA LYS A 79 15.70 5.37 -3.75
C LYS A 79 14.50 5.75 -2.86
N ASP A 80 14.62 6.77 -2.01
CA ASP A 80 13.56 7.15 -1.07
C ASP A 80 12.33 7.72 -1.76
N PHE A 81 12.45 8.62 -2.75
CA PHE A 81 11.30 9.19 -3.47
C PHE A 81 10.48 8.10 -4.19
N TYR A 82 11.18 7.18 -4.85
CA TYR A 82 10.55 6.01 -5.46
C TYR A 82 9.98 5.06 -4.43
N GLN A 83 10.57 4.91 -3.26
CA GLN A 83 10.03 4.09 -2.18
C GLN A 83 8.77 4.70 -1.56
N ILE A 84 8.65 6.03 -1.56
CA ILE A 84 7.43 6.71 -1.11
C ILE A 84 6.36 6.67 -2.17
N LEU A 85 6.69 6.90 -3.45
CA LEU A 85 5.76 6.69 -4.55
C LEU A 85 5.33 5.23 -4.65
N ALA A 86 6.23 4.28 -4.38
CA ALA A 86 5.93 2.85 -4.37
C ALA A 86 5.09 2.48 -3.15
N ASN A 87 5.41 2.97 -1.94
CA ASN A 87 4.62 2.69 -0.74
C ASN A 87 3.26 3.38 -0.79
N TYR A 88 3.19 4.63 -1.26
CA TYR A 88 1.93 5.34 -1.54
C TYR A 88 1.14 4.61 -2.63
N GLY A 89 1.81 4.17 -3.69
CA GLY A 89 1.24 3.35 -4.76
C GLY A 89 0.71 2.03 -4.24
N MET A 90 1.40 1.38 -3.29
CA MET A 90 0.91 0.16 -2.65
C MET A 90 -0.28 0.42 -1.75
N ILE A 91 -0.25 1.43 -0.85
CA ILE A 91 -1.39 1.76 0.03
C ILE A 91 -2.63 2.02 -0.83
N VAL A 92 -2.49 2.85 -1.87
CA VAL A 92 -3.58 3.17 -2.81
C VAL A 92 -4.02 1.93 -3.60
N PHE A 93 -3.08 1.10 -4.05
CA PHE A 93 -3.40 -0.15 -4.72
C PHE A 93 -4.22 -1.09 -3.83
N PHE A 94 -3.83 -1.29 -2.57
CA PHE A 94 -4.59 -2.11 -1.64
C PHE A 94 -5.96 -1.49 -1.35
N ARG A 95 -6.04 -0.17 -1.12
CA ARG A 95 -7.33 0.54 -0.95
C ARG A 95 -8.31 0.23 -2.09
N ASP A 96 -7.81 0.31 -3.32
CA ASP A 96 -8.66 0.22 -4.50
C ASP A 96 -9.00 -1.23 -4.88
N ASN A 97 -8.18 -2.20 -4.46
CA ASN A 97 -8.27 -3.57 -4.99
C ASN A 97 -8.51 -4.66 -3.93
N ILE A 98 -8.26 -4.42 -2.62
CA ILE A 98 -8.32 -5.47 -1.59
C ILE A 98 -9.75 -5.99 -1.32
N LEU A 99 -10.77 -5.17 -1.55
CA LEU A 99 -12.16 -5.55 -1.35
C LEU A 99 -12.70 -6.29 -2.59
N LYS A 100 -13.54 -7.30 -2.37
CA LYS A 100 -14.40 -7.86 -3.42
C LYS A 100 -15.60 -6.93 -3.62
N GLU A 101 -15.94 -6.67 -4.88
CA GLU A 101 -17.19 -6.02 -5.27
C GLU A 101 -18.41 -6.77 -4.74
#